data_AF-A0A4R1JXG8-F1
#
_entry.id   AF-A0A4R1JXG8-F1
#
_cell.length_a   1.000
_cell.length_b   1.000
_cell.length_c   1.000
_cell.angle_alpha   90.00
_cell.angle_beta   90.00
_cell.angle_gamma   90.00
#
_symmetry.space_group_name_H-M   'P 1'
#
loop_
_entity.id
_entity.type
_entity.pdbx_description
1 polymer ?
#
loop_
_entity_poly.entity_id
_entity_poly.type
_entity_poly.pdbx_seq_one_letter_code
_entity_poly.pdbx_strand_id
1 'polypeptide(L)'
;MVAKIYALKNLKLFVFFLLLIPITVLSQEIEKIKKSDTIYIYFKKDKDNQHVNEEITSNTKIKYYNYYYIFGYLNEYQILMTFTHHYSISPEEKKEKKSFLRKNKDLIITYDFLTKYNLGEATDLIGHKKKVYLIDEDDIGWFTIKLKEVKVIGTFPQSIE
;
A
#
# COMPACT_ATOMS: atom_id res chain seq x y z
N MET A 1 -16.55 46.73 25.17
CA MET A 1 -15.94 45.44 25.59
C MET A 1 -17.01 44.34 25.63
N VAL A 2 -17.66 44.01 24.51
CA VAL A 2 -18.78 43.04 24.45
C VAL A 2 -18.66 42.08 23.25
N ALA A 3 -17.98 42.49 22.18
CA ALA A 3 -17.80 41.67 20.97
C ALA A 3 -16.85 40.46 21.12
N LYS A 4 -15.96 40.44 22.14
CA LYS A 4 -15.00 39.33 22.32
C LYS A 4 -15.60 38.07 22.97
N ILE A 5 -16.74 38.19 23.67
CA ILE A 5 -17.32 37.06 24.45
C ILE A 5 -18.10 36.09 23.55
N TYR A 6 -18.75 36.59 22.49
CA TYR A 6 -19.53 35.76 21.57
C TYR A 6 -18.67 34.85 20.69
N ALA A 7 -17.47 35.31 20.29
CA ALA A 7 -16.54 34.52 19.49
C ALA A 7 -16.04 33.27 20.24
N LEU A 8 -15.77 33.37 21.54
CA LEU A 8 -15.30 32.24 22.37
C LEU A 8 -16.38 31.17 22.62
N LYS A 9 -17.66 31.56 22.73
CA LYS A 9 -18.77 30.61 22.93
C LYS A 9 -18.99 29.74 21.69
N ASN A 10 -18.84 30.30 20.50
CA ASN A 10 -19.01 29.58 19.23
C ASN A 10 -17.79 28.69 18.89
N LEU A 11 -16.59 29.06 19.35
CA LEU A 11 -15.38 28.26 19.17
C LEU A 11 -15.46 26.90 19.90
N LYS A 12 -16.06 26.86 21.10
CA LYS A 12 -16.26 25.60 21.85
C LYS A 12 -17.20 24.63 21.12
N LEU A 13 -18.24 25.15 20.47
CA LEU A 13 -19.19 24.34 19.70
C LEU A 13 -18.53 23.77 18.43
N PHE A 14 -17.70 24.58 17.77
CA PHE A 14 -16.93 24.15 16.59
C PHE A 14 -15.92 23.04 16.90
N VAL A 15 -15.20 23.14 18.02
CA VAL A 15 -14.29 22.09 18.50
C VAL A 15 -15.04 20.78 18.83
N PHE A 16 -16.26 20.87 19.36
CA PHE A 16 -17.09 19.69 19.61
C PHE A 16 -17.50 18.96 18.32
N PHE A 17 -17.80 19.70 17.23
CA PHE A 17 -18.08 19.09 15.92
C PHE A 17 -16.85 18.49 15.25
N LEU A 18 -15.64 19.03 15.47
CA LEU A 18 -14.38 18.44 14.99
C LEU A 18 -14.08 17.08 15.65
N LEU A 19 -14.50 16.86 16.89
CA LEU A 19 -14.37 15.58 17.60
C LEU A 19 -15.33 14.50 17.11
N LEU A 20 -16.38 14.88 16.36
CA LEU A 20 -17.33 13.96 15.74
C LEU A 20 -16.88 13.48 14.35
N ILE A 21 -15.73 13.96 13.85
CA ILE A 21 -15.14 13.43 12.62
C ILE A 21 -14.75 11.96 12.89
N PRO A 22 -15.18 11.00 12.04
CA PRO A 22 -15.38 9.65 12.51
C PRO A 22 -14.05 8.87 12.50
N ILE A 23 -13.58 8.54 13.69
CA ILE A 23 -12.57 7.48 13.92
C ILE A 23 -13.08 6.13 13.34
N THR A 24 -14.39 5.99 13.16
CA THR A 24 -15.05 4.77 12.67
C THR A 24 -14.74 4.42 11.20
N VAL A 25 -14.36 5.38 10.35
CA VAL A 25 -14.08 5.10 8.93
C VAL A 25 -12.83 4.24 8.77
N LEU A 26 -11.74 4.59 9.49
CA LEU A 26 -10.48 3.86 9.44
C LEU A 26 -10.60 2.43 10.00
N SER A 27 -11.41 2.27 11.05
CA SER A 27 -11.66 0.96 11.67
C SER A 27 -12.47 0.01 10.76
N GLN A 28 -13.33 0.54 9.89
CA GLN A 28 -14.09 -0.30 8.96
C GLN A 28 -13.25 -0.74 7.75
N GLU A 29 -12.32 0.10 7.30
CA GLU A 29 -11.37 -0.24 6.23
C GLU A 29 -10.41 -1.35 6.67
N ILE A 30 -9.82 -1.25 7.87
CA ILE A 30 -8.90 -2.28 8.37
C ILE A 30 -9.59 -3.63 8.58
N GLU A 31 -10.85 -3.63 9.02
CA GLU A 31 -11.61 -4.86 9.23
C GLU A 31 -11.90 -5.56 7.89
N LYS A 32 -12.23 -4.80 6.84
CA LYS A 32 -12.39 -5.33 5.48
C LYS A 32 -11.09 -5.94 4.97
N ILE A 33 -9.96 -5.24 5.14
CA ILE A 33 -8.65 -5.76 4.77
C ILE A 33 -8.37 -7.06 5.51
N LYS A 34 -8.53 -7.10 6.84
CA LYS A 34 -8.28 -8.29 7.67
C LYS A 34 -9.13 -9.49 7.26
N LYS A 35 -10.41 -9.30 6.97
CA LYS A 35 -11.34 -10.38 6.57
C LYS A 35 -11.19 -10.84 5.12
N SER A 36 -10.62 -10.02 4.24
CA SER A 36 -10.50 -10.37 2.82
C SER A 36 -9.42 -11.42 2.59
N ASP A 37 -9.72 -12.39 1.72
CA ASP A 37 -8.74 -13.36 1.20
C ASP A 37 -7.81 -12.75 0.14
N THR A 38 -8.28 -11.69 -0.53
CA THR A 38 -7.56 -11.02 -1.62
C THR A 38 -7.42 -9.53 -1.32
N ILE A 39 -6.22 -9.00 -1.50
CA ILE A 39 -5.93 -7.57 -1.37
C ILE A 39 -5.14 -7.06 -2.56
N TYR A 40 -5.07 -5.74 -2.70
CA TYR A 40 -4.39 -5.07 -3.79
C TYR A 40 -3.36 -4.10 -3.22
N ILE A 41 -2.11 -4.18 -3.67
CA ILE A 41 -1.04 -3.26 -3.30
C ILE A 41 -0.91 -2.23 -4.42
N TYR A 42 -1.05 -0.96 -4.10
CA TYR A 42 -0.87 0.12 -5.07
C TYR A 42 0.56 0.63 -5.04
N PHE A 43 1.33 0.30 -6.07
CA PHE A 43 2.72 0.69 -6.19
C PHE A 43 2.85 1.95 -7.04
N LYS A 44 3.55 2.94 -6.51
CA LYS A 44 3.89 4.17 -7.23
C LYS A 44 5.37 4.42 -7.06
N LYS A 45 6.13 4.31 -8.16
CA LYS A 45 7.57 4.55 -8.11
C LYS A 45 7.88 5.97 -7.65
N ASP A 46 8.69 6.07 -6.61
CA ASP A 46 9.22 7.34 -6.11
C ASP A 46 10.66 7.10 -5.62
N LYS A 47 11.48 8.15 -5.55
CA LYS A 47 12.92 7.97 -5.29
C LYS A 47 13.26 7.56 -3.86
N ASP A 48 12.35 7.81 -2.92
CA ASP A 48 12.68 7.83 -1.50
C ASP A 48 12.02 6.68 -0.73
N ASN A 49 10.87 6.21 -1.19
CA ASN A 49 10.00 5.28 -0.48
C ASN A 49 9.70 4.01 -1.27
N GLN A 50 9.63 4.10 -2.61
CA GLN A 50 9.14 3.00 -3.45
C GLN A 50 9.96 2.83 -4.72
N HIS A 51 10.73 1.74 -4.80
CA HIS A 51 11.49 1.41 -6.02
C HIS A 51 11.17 0.01 -6.53
N VAL A 52 11.50 -0.23 -7.79
CA VAL A 52 11.29 -1.52 -8.47
C VAL A 52 12.57 -1.93 -9.17
N ASN A 53 12.98 -3.18 -8.96
CA ASN A 53 14.10 -3.79 -9.69
C ASN A 53 13.56 -4.83 -10.67
N GLU A 54 13.98 -4.71 -11.93
CA GLU A 54 13.78 -5.74 -12.95
C GLU A 54 15.08 -6.54 -13.06
N GLU A 55 14.99 -7.86 -12.87
CA GLU A 55 16.09 -8.78 -13.20
C GLU A 55 15.65 -9.67 -14.36
N ILE A 56 16.57 -9.88 -15.29
CA ILE A 56 16.38 -10.73 -16.45
C ILE A 56 17.37 -11.88 -16.30
N THR A 57 16.85 -13.10 -16.12
CA THR A 57 17.72 -14.28 -16.12
C THR A 57 18.20 -14.55 -17.54
N SER A 58 19.52 -14.49 -17.73
CA SER A 58 20.20 -14.56 -19.03
C SER A 58 19.84 -15.80 -19.86
N ASN A 59 19.53 -16.92 -19.19
CA ASN A 59 19.26 -18.19 -19.87
C ASN A 59 17.81 -18.38 -20.34
N THR A 60 16.83 -17.70 -19.73
CA THR A 60 15.40 -17.95 -20.01
C THR A 60 14.66 -16.73 -20.55
N LYS A 61 15.29 -15.53 -20.51
CA LYS A 61 14.62 -14.24 -20.76
C LYS A 61 13.38 -14.01 -19.89
N ILE A 62 13.25 -14.76 -18.79
CA ILE A 62 12.16 -14.57 -17.84
C ILE A 62 12.47 -13.32 -17.04
N LYS A 63 11.48 -12.42 -17.01
CA LYS A 63 11.54 -11.18 -16.25
C LYS A 63 11.01 -11.42 -14.84
N TYR A 64 11.76 -10.94 -13.86
CA TYR A 64 11.35 -10.88 -12.47
C TYR A 64 11.22 -9.41 -12.09
N TYR A 65 10.25 -9.12 -11.21
CA TYR A 65 10.04 -7.77 -10.70
C TYR A 65 9.95 -7.81 -9.18
N ASN A 66 10.76 -6.99 -8.53
CA ASN A 66 10.70 -6.80 -7.08
C ASN A 66 10.35 -5.37 -6.80
N TYR A 67 9.23 -5.23 -6.13
CA TYR A 67 8.64 -3.98 -5.73
C TYR A 67 8.94 -3.78 -4.24
N TYR A 68 9.62 -2.70 -3.92
CA TYR A 68 10.12 -2.43 -2.58
C TYR A 68 9.35 -1.27 -1.97
N TYR A 69 8.85 -1.48 -0.76
CA TYR A 69 8.34 -0.43 0.12
C TYR A 69 9.34 -0.21 1.25
N ILE A 70 9.89 1.00 1.36
CA ILE A 70 10.86 1.36 2.40
C ILE A 70 10.09 1.81 3.64
N PHE A 71 10.18 1.06 4.73
CA PHE A 71 9.55 1.38 6.02
C PHE A 71 10.41 2.28 6.92
N GLY A 72 11.71 2.37 6.61
CA GLY A 72 12.62 3.21 7.35
C GLY A 72 14.07 2.79 7.13
N TYR A 73 14.94 3.34 7.98
CA TYR A 73 16.37 3.14 7.90
C TYR A 73 16.91 2.76 9.27
N LEU A 74 17.81 1.79 9.31
CA LEU A 74 18.59 1.44 10.50
C LEU A 74 20.07 1.50 10.13
N ASN A 75 20.74 2.57 10.56
CA ASN A 75 22.10 2.92 10.13
C ASN A 75 22.18 3.01 8.59
N GLU A 76 23.06 2.23 7.96
CA GLU A 76 23.26 2.16 6.51
C GLU A 76 22.31 1.18 5.80
N TYR A 77 21.30 0.66 6.51
CA TYR A 77 20.38 -0.34 5.98
C TYR A 77 18.96 0.21 5.80
N GLN A 78 18.35 -0.11 4.67
CA GLN A 78 16.93 0.10 4.40
C GLN A 78 16.12 -1.05 5.01
N ILE A 79 15.12 -0.70 5.80
CA ILE A 79 14.09 -1.64 6.25
C ILE A 79 13.00 -1.63 5.20
N LEU A 80 12.79 -2.77 4.54
CA LEU A 80 11.88 -2.85 3.40
C LEU A 80 10.93 -4.03 3.48
N MET A 81 9.81 -3.90 2.77
CA MET A 81 8.91 -4.99 2.42
C MET A 81 9.00 -5.22 0.92
N THR A 82 9.23 -6.47 0.52
CA THR A 82 9.38 -6.83 -0.89
C THR A 82 8.18 -7.61 -1.40
N PHE A 83 7.59 -7.12 -2.49
CA PHE A 83 6.59 -7.82 -3.28
C PHE A 83 7.22 -8.32 -4.57
N THR A 84 7.24 -9.63 -4.75
CA THR A 84 7.91 -10.26 -5.89
C THR A 84 6.90 -10.82 -6.87
N HIS A 85 6.99 -10.37 -8.12
CA HIS A 85 6.36 -10.99 -9.26
C HIS A 85 7.41 -11.82 -9.99
N HIS A 86 7.29 -13.15 -9.90
CA HIS A 86 8.19 -14.09 -10.58
C HIS A 86 7.34 -15.15 -11.28
N TYR A 87 7.64 -15.46 -12.55
CA TYR A 87 6.82 -16.37 -13.35
C TYR A 87 6.63 -17.76 -12.73
N SER A 88 7.62 -18.30 -12.00
CA SER A 88 7.46 -19.59 -11.31
C SER A 88 6.72 -19.52 -9.97
N ILE A 89 6.57 -18.32 -9.39
CA ILE A 89 5.99 -18.13 -8.04
C ILE A 89 4.58 -17.53 -8.13
N SER A 90 4.41 -16.53 -9.00
CA SER A 90 3.19 -15.74 -9.16
C SER A 90 2.99 -15.34 -10.63
N PRO A 91 2.71 -16.30 -11.54
CA PRO A 91 2.59 -16.02 -12.98
C PRO A 91 1.33 -15.23 -13.36
N GLU A 92 0.35 -15.09 -12.47
CA GLU A 92 -0.96 -14.55 -12.84
C GLU A 92 -0.90 -13.04 -13.07
N GLU A 93 -1.09 -12.63 -14.32
CA GLU A 93 -1.43 -11.25 -14.69
C GLU A 93 -2.85 -11.19 -15.23
N LYS A 94 -3.59 -10.14 -14.86
CA LYS A 94 -4.92 -9.86 -15.45
C LYS A 94 -5.10 -8.38 -15.74
N LYS A 95 -5.97 -8.08 -16.71
CA LYS A 95 -6.37 -6.73 -17.05
C LYS A 95 -7.79 -6.47 -16.59
N GLU A 96 -7.98 -5.34 -15.92
CA GLU A 96 -9.28 -4.91 -15.39
C GLU A 96 -9.63 -3.52 -15.92
N LYS A 97 -10.93 -3.18 -15.92
CA LYS A 97 -11.37 -1.81 -16.23
C LYS A 97 -10.95 -0.86 -15.11
N LYS A 98 -10.62 0.39 -15.40
CA LYS A 98 -10.23 1.41 -14.39
C LYS A 98 -11.26 1.60 -13.27
N SER A 99 -12.55 1.34 -13.54
CA SER A 99 -13.61 1.32 -12.52
C SER A 99 -13.37 0.32 -11.37
N PHE A 100 -12.48 -0.65 -11.56
CA PHE A 100 -12.04 -1.60 -10.54
C PHE A 100 -11.46 -0.89 -9.32
N LEU A 101 -10.66 0.16 -9.53
CA LEU A 101 -10.04 0.92 -8.43
C LEU A 101 -11.11 1.49 -7.49
N ARG A 102 -12.18 2.06 -8.06
CA ARG A 102 -13.29 2.61 -7.29
C ARG A 102 -14.08 1.52 -6.55
N LYS A 103 -14.30 0.37 -7.20
CA LYS A 103 -15.08 -0.75 -6.62
C LYS A 103 -14.36 -1.44 -5.46
N ASN A 104 -13.03 -1.49 -5.50
CA ASN A 104 -12.19 -2.20 -4.54
C ASN A 104 -11.35 -1.27 -3.67
N LYS A 105 -11.67 0.04 -3.59
CA LYS A 105 -10.86 1.04 -2.90
C LYS A 105 -10.51 0.66 -1.45
N ASP A 106 -11.44 0.02 -0.74
CA ASP A 106 -11.27 -0.38 0.66
C ASP A 106 -10.32 -1.59 0.83
N LEU A 107 -9.94 -2.24 -0.27
CA LEU A 107 -9.01 -3.38 -0.32
C LEU A 107 -7.69 -3.02 -1.01
N ILE A 108 -7.55 -1.77 -1.45
CA ILE A 108 -6.32 -1.25 -2.01
C ILE A 108 -5.50 -0.64 -0.88
N ILE A 109 -4.34 -1.24 -0.63
CA ILE A 109 -3.35 -0.81 0.34
C ILE A 109 -2.31 0.04 -0.39
N THR A 110 -2.17 1.29 0.05
CA THR A 110 -1.12 2.20 -0.40
C THR A 110 0.09 2.14 0.53
N TYR A 111 1.21 2.68 0.07
CA TYR A 111 2.38 2.93 0.91
C TYR A 111 2.02 3.67 2.21
N ASP A 112 1.37 4.84 2.11
CA ASP A 112 0.96 5.66 3.26
C ASP A 112 0.03 4.94 4.24
N PHE A 113 -0.78 4.00 3.76
CA PHE A 113 -1.61 3.20 4.66
C PHE A 113 -0.76 2.21 5.44
N LEU A 114 0.14 1.53 4.74
CA LEU A 114 0.89 0.41 5.29
C LEU A 114 1.99 0.87 6.26
N THR A 115 2.62 2.02 6.00
CA THR A 115 3.67 2.60 6.87
C THR A 115 3.14 3.26 8.14
N LYS A 116 1.82 3.29 8.35
CA LYS A 116 1.23 3.59 9.67
C LYS A 116 1.48 2.49 10.69
N TYR A 117 1.81 1.30 10.22
CA TYR A 117 2.12 0.13 11.03
C TYR A 117 3.62 -0.08 11.05
N ASN A 118 4.11 -0.73 12.10
CA ASN A 118 5.48 -1.23 12.04
C ASN A 118 5.57 -2.38 11.02
N LEU A 119 6.79 -2.69 10.59
CA LEU A 119 7.04 -3.68 9.55
C LEU A 119 6.45 -5.07 9.88
N GLY A 120 6.47 -5.47 11.16
CA GLY A 120 5.90 -6.74 11.61
C GLY A 120 4.38 -6.76 11.47
N GLU A 121 3.71 -5.74 11.98
CA GLU A 121 2.26 -5.56 11.85
C GLU A 121 1.80 -5.49 10.38
N ALA A 122 2.56 -4.79 9.53
CA ALA A 122 2.31 -4.72 8.11
C ALA A 122 2.47 -6.08 7.43
N THR A 123 3.49 -6.84 7.84
CA THR A 123 3.74 -8.20 7.34
C THR A 123 2.61 -9.13 7.75
N ASP A 124 2.17 -9.09 9.00
CA ASP A 124 1.05 -9.91 9.49
C ASP A 124 -0.26 -9.57 8.77
N LEU A 125 -0.49 -8.29 8.47
CA LEU A 125 -1.69 -7.84 7.77
C LEU A 125 -1.82 -8.43 6.36
N ILE A 126 -0.68 -8.65 5.68
CA ILE A 126 -0.61 -9.07 4.28
C ILE A 126 -0.26 -10.57 4.15
N GLY A 127 0.54 -11.11 5.06
CA GLY A 127 1.12 -12.46 4.97
C GLY A 127 0.11 -13.59 5.04
N HIS A 128 -1.06 -13.36 5.63
CA HIS A 128 -2.14 -14.35 5.72
C HIS A 128 -3.10 -14.35 4.51
N LYS A 129 -2.83 -13.53 3.48
CA LYS A 129 -3.72 -13.39 2.33
C LYS A 129 -3.49 -14.52 1.33
N LYS A 130 -4.58 -15.07 0.79
CA LYS A 130 -4.52 -16.11 -0.24
C LYS A 130 -3.95 -15.55 -1.54
N LYS A 131 -4.37 -14.33 -1.91
CA LYS A 131 -3.89 -13.64 -3.11
C LYS A 131 -3.54 -12.19 -2.80
N VAL A 132 -2.38 -11.77 -3.26
CA VAL A 132 -1.95 -10.37 -3.24
C VAL A 132 -1.68 -9.99 -4.68
N TYR A 133 -2.38 -8.97 -5.16
CA TYR A 133 -2.12 -8.41 -6.49
C TYR A 133 -1.48 -7.03 -6.34
N LEU A 134 -0.52 -6.72 -7.20
CA LEU A 134 0.09 -5.42 -7.31
C LEU A 134 -0.51 -4.64 -8.49
N ILE A 135 -0.81 -3.38 -8.25
CA ILE A 135 -1.22 -2.37 -9.23
C ILE A 135 -0.06 -1.39 -9.34
N ASP A 136 0.70 -1.49 -10.43
CA ASP A 136 1.78 -0.56 -10.74
C ASP A 136 1.19 0.69 -11.41
N GLU A 137 1.47 1.89 -10.90
CA GLU A 137 0.98 3.15 -11.49
C GLU A 137 1.38 3.26 -12.97
N ASP A 138 2.57 2.77 -13.33
CA ASP A 138 3.09 2.81 -14.70
C ASP A 138 2.33 1.85 -15.65
N ASP A 139 1.63 0.85 -15.12
CA ASP A 139 0.78 -0.07 -15.89
C ASP A 139 -0.69 0.40 -15.98
N ILE A 140 -1.02 1.60 -15.48
CA ILE A 140 -2.36 2.18 -15.58
C ILE A 140 -2.52 2.87 -16.94
N GLY A 141 -3.27 2.21 -17.83
CA GLY A 141 -3.69 2.80 -19.09
C GLY A 141 -4.87 3.76 -18.95
N TRP A 142 -5.31 4.29 -20.09
CA TRP A 142 -6.47 5.19 -20.15
C TRP A 142 -7.73 4.54 -19.58
N PHE A 143 -8.03 3.29 -19.98
CA PHE A 143 -9.26 2.58 -19.62
C PHE A 143 -9.05 1.33 -18.76
N THR A 144 -7.81 0.86 -18.63
CA THR A 144 -7.48 -0.43 -18.02
C THR A 144 -6.36 -0.31 -17.00
N ILE A 145 -6.35 -1.24 -16.06
CA ILE A 145 -5.24 -1.47 -15.13
C ILE A 145 -4.74 -2.90 -15.31
N LYS A 146 -3.44 -3.12 -15.12
CA LYS A 146 -2.86 -4.46 -14.99
C LYS A 146 -2.77 -4.81 -13.51
N LEU A 147 -3.13 -6.04 -13.17
CA LEU A 147 -2.96 -6.63 -11.85
C LEU A 147 -1.95 -7.77 -11.99
N LYS A 148 -0.89 -7.73 -11.19
CA LYS A 148 0.16 -8.77 -11.15
C LYS A 148 0.07 -9.49 -9.83
N GLU A 149 -0.10 -10.81 -9.81
CA GLU A 149 0.01 -11.55 -8.55
C GLU A 149 1.46 -11.44 -8.04
N VAL A 150 1.60 -11.20 -6.74
CA VAL A 150 2.89 -11.08 -6.06
C VAL A 150 2.92 -11.94 -4.80
N LYS A 151 4.11 -12.37 -4.38
CA LYS A 151 4.34 -12.88 -3.02
C LYS A 151 5.11 -11.86 -2.21
N VAL A 152 4.83 -11.84 -0.92
CA VAL A 152 5.65 -11.11 0.06
C VAL A 152 6.82 -12.01 0.43
N ILE A 153 8.05 -11.64 0.07
CA ILE A 153 9.24 -12.51 0.25
C ILE A 153 10.01 -12.17 1.53
N GLY A 154 9.51 -11.21 2.31
CA GLY A 154 10.01 -10.90 3.64
C GLY A 154 10.61 -9.51 3.74
N THR A 155 11.20 -9.24 4.90
CA THR A 155 11.59 -7.90 5.32
C THR A 155 13.05 -7.90 5.78
N PHE A 156 13.96 -7.87 4.82
CA PHE A 156 15.40 -7.93 5.11
C PHE A 156 16.03 -6.53 5.03
N PRO A 157 16.94 -6.17 5.95
CA PRO A 157 17.77 -4.99 5.79
C PRO A 157 18.60 -5.12 4.50
N GLN A 158 18.50 -4.14 3.60
CA GLN A 158 19.38 -4.03 2.43
C GLN A 158 20.31 -2.83 2.61
N SER A 159 21.60 -2.98 2.30
CA SER A 159 22.54 -1.85 2.35
C SER A 159 22.13 -0.78 1.36
N ILE A 160 22.26 0.48 1.74
CA ILE A 160 22.17 1.61 0.82
C ILE A 160 23.46 1.60 -0.01
N GLU A 161 23.38 1.26 -1.30
CA GLU A 161 24.49 1.46 -2.25
C GLU A 161 24.78 2.95 -2.49
#